data_AF-A0A418WB39-F1
#
_entry.id   AF-A0A418WB39-F1
#
_cell.length_a   1.000
_cell.length_b   1.000
_cell.length_c   1.000
_cell.angle_alpha   90.00
_cell.angle_beta   90.00
_cell.angle_gamma   90.00
#
_symmetry.space_group_name_H-M   'P 1'
#
loop_
_entity.id
_entity.type
_entity.pdbx_description
1 polymer ?
#
loop_
_entity_poly.entity_id
_entity_poly.type
_entity_poly.pdbx_seq_one_letter_code
_entity_poly.pdbx_strand_id
1 'polypeptide(L)'
;MPFAIIVRNLRLATGLILIVFVATHLITLALGLDSLAAMEAWRATLMGPWSSLPGTALLLFAAVTHAGLGLYSIARRRSLALSRSDLVQMILGLLTPPLLLAHVLLTRLSLGLAPDIEISYGLMLVIYWRLAPDYAIQQLLVVVLVWVHGAIGLYGWMVLKPAWTRLGRVVLPLLFAVPILALLGFVEAGKAALARFAGDEAFHGAVTANVVRLAAVKPQLDTVQAQVLTVYWAIALAVFALVGWRVFRSRFRTLHVTYDDGRVARGRRGLTVLEVSRLAAVPHAHVCAGRGRCGTCRITLDQGTLSPPGAIEAHALALLHAGAGVRLACQARLRDGDVAVTRLLPAYVGAEAARAPEDWAPRGAAEPVQ
;
A
#
# COMPACT_ATOMS: atom_id res chain seq x y z
N MET A 1 -20.53 3.57 -14.10
CA MET A 1 -19.56 4.22 -13.18
C MET A 1 -18.29 4.56 -13.97
N PRO A 2 -17.72 5.78 -13.89
CA PRO A 2 -16.54 6.13 -14.71
C PRO A 2 -15.33 5.22 -14.43
N PHE A 3 -14.55 4.89 -15.47
CA PHE A 3 -13.40 3.97 -15.37
C PHE A 3 -12.41 4.34 -14.24
N ALA A 4 -12.14 5.64 -14.05
CA ALA A 4 -11.25 6.11 -12.98
C ALA A 4 -11.77 5.80 -11.56
N ILE A 5 -13.09 5.76 -11.37
CA ILE A 5 -13.71 5.39 -10.09
C ILE A 5 -13.61 3.87 -9.88
N ILE A 6 -13.83 3.07 -10.93
CA ILE A 6 -13.68 1.61 -10.89
C ILE A 6 -12.25 1.25 -10.48
N VAL A 7 -11.23 1.82 -11.15
CA VAL A 7 -9.82 1.59 -10.81
C VAL A 7 -9.52 1.97 -9.35
N ARG A 8 -10.04 3.11 -8.88
CA ARG A 8 -9.85 3.57 -7.50
C ARG A 8 -10.43 2.57 -6.49
N ASN A 9 -11.65 2.09 -6.74
CA ASN A 9 -12.36 1.18 -5.85
C ASN A 9 -11.73 -0.22 -5.88
N LEU A 10 -11.34 -0.70 -7.05
CA LEU A 10 -10.67 -1.99 -7.20
C LEU A 10 -9.32 -2.03 -6.48
N ARG A 11 -8.51 -0.96 -6.59
CA ARG A 11 -7.25 -0.85 -5.83
C ARG A 11 -7.47 -0.88 -4.32
N LEU A 12 -8.55 -0.25 -3.83
CA LEU A 12 -8.90 -0.28 -2.41
C LEU A 12 -9.36 -1.68 -1.99
N ALA A 13 -10.30 -2.28 -2.71
CA ALA A 13 -10.86 -3.60 -2.38
C ALA A 13 -9.77 -4.68 -2.36
N THR A 14 -8.90 -4.71 -3.38
CA THR A 14 -7.77 -5.65 -3.43
C THR A 14 -6.77 -5.41 -2.30
N GLY A 15 -6.48 -4.16 -1.95
CA GLY A 15 -5.64 -3.84 -0.79
C GLY A 15 -6.24 -4.28 0.54
N LEU A 16 -7.57 -4.15 0.70
CA LEU A 16 -8.30 -4.60 1.88
C LEU A 16 -8.30 -6.13 2.01
N ILE A 17 -8.48 -6.85 0.90
CA ILE A 17 -8.38 -8.32 0.89
C ILE A 17 -6.98 -8.76 1.34
N LEU A 18 -5.93 -8.14 0.78
CA LEU A 18 -4.55 -8.50 1.10
C LEU A 18 -4.18 -8.18 2.56
N ILE A 19 -4.56 -7.03 3.11
CA ILE A 19 -4.25 -6.70 4.50
C ILE A 19 -5.03 -7.58 5.49
N VAL A 20 -6.25 -8.00 5.14
CA VAL A 20 -7.04 -8.93 5.95
C VAL A 20 -6.37 -10.31 5.96
N PHE A 21 -5.92 -10.80 4.80
CA PHE A 21 -5.13 -12.02 4.72
C PHE A 21 -3.85 -11.94 5.58
N VAL A 22 -3.05 -10.89 5.39
CA VAL A 22 -1.82 -10.69 6.17
C VAL A 22 -2.13 -10.60 7.67
N ALA A 23 -3.17 -9.87 8.08
CA ALA A 23 -3.56 -9.78 9.49
C ALA A 23 -3.96 -11.15 10.05
N THR A 24 -4.79 -11.94 9.36
CA THR A 24 -5.13 -13.29 9.81
C THR A 24 -3.90 -14.19 9.91
N HIS A 25 -2.95 -14.07 8.99
CA HIS A 25 -1.71 -14.85 9.02
C HIS A 25 -0.82 -14.47 10.21
N LEU A 26 -0.66 -13.17 10.48
CA LEU A 26 0.09 -12.68 11.64
C LEU A 26 -0.60 -13.04 12.96
N ILE A 27 -1.94 -13.03 13.01
CA ILE A 27 -2.69 -13.50 14.18
C ILE A 27 -2.41 -14.99 14.42
N THR A 28 -2.34 -15.83 13.39
CA THR A 28 -1.94 -17.23 13.57
C THR A 28 -0.51 -17.34 14.12
N LEU A 29 0.43 -16.50 13.68
CA LEU A 29 1.78 -16.47 14.25
C LEU A 29 1.81 -16.02 15.71
N ALA A 30 0.94 -15.07 16.09
CA ALA A 30 0.84 -14.59 17.47
C ALA A 30 0.39 -15.69 18.44
N LEU A 31 -0.38 -16.69 17.98
CA LEU A 31 -0.73 -17.87 18.78
C LEU A 31 0.50 -18.71 19.18
N GLY A 32 1.65 -18.50 18.52
CA GLY A 32 2.91 -19.10 18.92
C GLY A 32 3.43 -18.66 20.28
N LEU A 33 2.90 -17.56 20.84
CA LEU A 33 3.12 -17.15 22.23
C LEU A 33 2.54 -18.15 23.23
N ASP A 34 1.45 -18.82 22.86
CA ASP A 34 0.86 -19.88 23.67
C ASP A 34 1.59 -21.20 23.40
N SER A 35 1.53 -21.69 22.16
CA SER A 35 2.17 -22.95 21.80
C SER A 35 2.22 -23.18 20.29
N LEU A 36 3.17 -24.03 19.86
CA LEU A 36 3.20 -24.55 18.48
C LEU A 36 1.91 -25.33 18.15
N ALA A 37 1.35 -26.04 19.13
CA ALA A 37 0.10 -26.79 18.96
C ALA A 37 -1.09 -25.86 18.70
N ALA A 38 -1.19 -24.72 19.40
CA ALA A 38 -2.23 -23.72 19.16
C ALA A 38 -2.16 -23.15 17.74
N MET A 39 -0.96 -22.87 17.23
CA MET A 39 -0.78 -22.41 15.84
C MET A 39 -1.35 -23.41 14.83
N GLU A 40 -1.06 -24.70 15.00
CA GLU A 40 -1.57 -25.75 14.11
C GLU A 40 -3.07 -25.97 14.27
N ALA A 41 -3.59 -25.99 15.50
CA ALA A 41 -5.02 -26.19 15.78
C ALA A 41 -5.89 -25.10 15.13
N TRP A 42 -5.43 -23.84 15.21
CA TRP A 42 -6.15 -22.70 14.63
C TRP A 42 -5.88 -22.47 13.15
N ARG A 43 -4.92 -23.19 12.56
CA ARG A 43 -4.56 -23.06 11.15
C ARG A 43 -5.76 -23.29 10.23
N ALA A 44 -6.54 -24.35 10.49
CA ALA A 44 -7.71 -24.66 9.66
C ALA A 44 -8.76 -23.53 9.71
N THR A 45 -8.96 -22.91 10.87
CA THR A 45 -9.94 -21.83 11.01
C THR A 45 -9.46 -20.52 10.40
N LEU A 46 -8.21 -20.11 10.68
CA LEU A 46 -7.69 -18.81 10.24
C LEU A 46 -7.18 -18.84 8.80
N MET A 47 -6.47 -19.90 8.41
CA MET A 47 -5.87 -20.05 7.07
C MET A 47 -6.73 -20.87 6.11
N GLY A 48 -7.63 -21.73 6.60
CA GLY A 48 -8.50 -22.57 5.77
C GLY A 48 -9.26 -21.81 4.68
N PRO A 49 -9.93 -20.68 4.98
CA PRO A 49 -10.60 -19.88 3.96
C PRO A 49 -9.66 -19.46 2.83
N TRP A 50 -8.42 -19.11 3.15
CA TRP A 50 -7.38 -18.69 2.22
C TRP A 50 -6.66 -19.84 1.51
N SER A 51 -6.73 -21.06 2.04
CA SER A 51 -6.18 -22.27 1.43
C SER A 51 -7.18 -23.02 0.56
N SER A 52 -8.47 -22.67 0.64
CA SER A 52 -9.48 -23.14 -0.30
C SER A 52 -9.20 -22.67 -1.74
N LEU A 53 -9.75 -23.37 -2.73
CA LEU A 53 -9.72 -22.94 -4.14
C LEU A 53 -10.27 -21.50 -4.33
N PRO A 54 -11.49 -21.15 -3.85
CA PRO A 54 -12.00 -19.78 -4.02
C PRO A 54 -11.14 -18.75 -3.28
N GLY A 55 -10.64 -19.06 -2.09
CA GLY A 55 -9.76 -18.15 -1.35
C GLY A 55 -8.43 -17.91 -2.06
N THR A 56 -7.80 -18.97 -2.58
CA THR A 56 -6.55 -18.87 -3.34
C THR A 56 -6.75 -18.07 -4.63
N ALA A 57 -7.84 -18.32 -5.36
CA ALA A 57 -8.19 -17.54 -6.56
C ALA A 57 -8.41 -16.05 -6.23
N LEU A 58 -9.12 -15.76 -5.12
CA LEU A 58 -9.34 -14.40 -4.65
C LEU A 58 -8.03 -13.69 -4.27
N LEU A 59 -7.11 -14.37 -3.58
CA LEU A 59 -5.82 -13.83 -3.20
C LEU A 59 -4.93 -13.57 -4.41
N LEU A 60 -4.87 -14.49 -5.36
CA LEU A 60 -4.10 -14.31 -6.59
C LEU A 60 -4.65 -13.12 -7.40
N PHE A 61 -5.97 -13.06 -7.57
CA PHE A 61 -6.63 -11.94 -8.22
C PHE A 61 -6.30 -10.62 -7.51
N ALA A 62 -6.42 -10.58 -6.18
CA ALA A 62 -6.14 -9.39 -5.39
C ALA A 62 -4.67 -8.96 -5.50
N ALA A 63 -3.71 -9.90 -5.39
CA ALA A 63 -2.28 -9.62 -5.46
C ALA A 63 -1.88 -9.07 -6.84
N VAL A 64 -2.26 -9.77 -7.92
CA VAL A 64 -1.93 -9.37 -9.30
C VAL A 64 -2.57 -8.02 -9.64
N THR A 65 -3.85 -7.86 -9.31
CA THR A 65 -4.58 -6.62 -9.58
C THR A 65 -4.02 -5.46 -8.74
N HIS A 66 -3.72 -5.68 -7.46
CA HIS A 66 -3.17 -4.64 -6.60
C HIS A 66 -1.79 -4.17 -7.09
N ALA A 67 -0.89 -5.10 -7.39
CA ALA A 67 0.43 -4.81 -7.93
C ALA A 67 0.34 -4.10 -9.29
N GLY A 68 -0.49 -4.61 -10.20
CA GLY A 68 -0.73 -4.03 -11.52
C GLY A 68 -1.29 -2.61 -11.45
N LEU A 69 -2.29 -2.36 -10.58
CA LEU A 69 -2.83 -1.02 -10.35
C LEU A 69 -1.83 -0.09 -9.63
N GLY A 70 -0.94 -0.66 -8.81
CA GLY A 70 0.20 0.05 -8.22
C GLY A 70 1.14 0.57 -9.31
N LEU A 71 1.63 -0.31 -10.19
CA LEU A 71 2.48 0.02 -11.33
C LEU A 71 1.78 0.99 -12.30
N TYR A 72 0.50 0.77 -12.60
CA TYR A 72 -0.32 1.70 -13.39
C TYR A 72 -0.36 3.11 -12.78
N SER A 73 -0.44 3.21 -11.45
CA SER A 73 -0.42 4.51 -10.76
C SER A 73 0.92 5.22 -10.88
N ILE A 74 2.03 4.47 -10.91
CA ILE A 74 3.38 5.01 -11.17
C ILE A 74 3.49 5.44 -12.63
N ALA A 75 3.08 4.58 -13.57
CA ALA A 75 3.12 4.81 -15.01
C ALA A 75 2.32 6.05 -15.43
N ARG A 76 1.34 6.49 -14.64
CA ARG A 76 0.54 7.70 -14.89
C ARG A 76 1.16 9.01 -14.41
N ARG A 77 2.26 8.97 -13.66
CA ARG A 77 2.89 10.17 -13.14
C ARG A 77 3.53 10.99 -14.26
N ARG A 78 3.48 12.32 -14.11
CA ARG A 78 4.09 13.33 -15.02
C ARG A 78 5.15 14.19 -14.31
N SER A 79 5.37 13.91 -13.03
CA SER A 79 6.32 14.58 -12.15
C SER A 79 6.94 13.55 -11.21
N LEU A 80 8.19 13.82 -10.80
CA LEU A 80 8.89 13.07 -9.77
C LEU A 80 8.65 13.65 -8.37
N ALA A 81 7.80 14.68 -8.24
CA ALA A 81 7.43 15.27 -6.96
C ALA A 81 6.57 14.32 -6.12
N LEU A 82 7.22 13.45 -5.35
CA LEU A 82 6.59 12.49 -4.44
C LEU A 82 6.49 13.06 -3.04
N SER A 83 5.41 12.77 -2.30
CA SER A 83 5.41 13.01 -0.86
C SER A 83 6.29 11.95 -0.20
N ARG A 84 6.78 12.21 1.02
CA ARG A 84 7.56 11.21 1.77
C ARG A 84 6.77 9.90 1.92
N SER A 85 5.48 9.99 2.23
CA SER A 85 4.59 8.82 2.33
C SER A 85 4.42 8.08 1.00
N ASP A 86 4.29 8.80 -0.12
CA ASP A 86 4.16 8.18 -1.44
C ASP A 86 5.46 7.47 -1.85
N LEU A 87 6.62 8.07 -1.55
CA LEU A 87 7.93 7.46 -1.83
C LEU A 87 8.11 6.18 -1.02
N VAL A 88 7.89 6.25 0.30
CA VAL A 88 7.98 5.09 1.19
C VAL A 88 7.01 4.00 0.72
N GLN A 89 5.73 4.31 0.55
CA GLN A 89 4.74 3.31 0.14
C GLN A 89 5.06 2.69 -1.23
N MET A 90 5.65 3.45 -2.16
CA MET A 90 6.11 2.96 -3.46
C MET A 90 7.30 1.99 -3.31
N ILE A 91 8.32 2.35 -2.54
CA ILE A 91 9.49 1.49 -2.29
C ILE A 91 9.04 0.20 -1.62
N LEU A 92 8.27 0.29 -0.53
CA LEU A 92 7.77 -0.89 0.19
C LEU A 92 6.93 -1.78 -0.74
N GLY A 93 6.04 -1.20 -1.54
CA GLY A 93 5.18 -1.95 -2.46
C GLY A 93 5.93 -2.58 -3.64
N LEU A 94 7.06 -2.01 -4.07
CA LEU A 94 7.90 -2.57 -5.13
C LEU A 94 8.83 -3.68 -4.59
N LEU A 95 9.31 -3.56 -3.35
CA LEU A 95 10.17 -4.57 -2.73
C LEU A 95 9.40 -5.77 -2.19
N THR A 96 8.12 -5.61 -1.82
CA THR A 96 7.33 -6.71 -1.23
C THR A 96 7.18 -7.91 -2.17
N PRO A 97 6.75 -7.80 -3.44
CA PRO A 97 6.56 -8.96 -4.31
C PRO A 97 7.82 -9.84 -4.49
N PRO A 98 9.01 -9.32 -4.85
CA PRO A 98 10.17 -10.16 -5.06
C PRO A 98 10.64 -10.86 -3.77
N LEU A 99 10.54 -10.20 -2.62
CA LEU A 99 10.94 -10.76 -1.33
C LEU A 99 9.91 -11.77 -0.78
N LEU A 100 8.62 -11.61 -1.10
CA LEU A 100 7.56 -12.51 -0.67
C LEU A 100 7.44 -13.75 -1.58
N LEU A 101 7.90 -13.67 -2.83
CA LEU A 101 7.65 -14.70 -3.85
C LEU A 101 8.16 -16.09 -3.44
N ALA A 102 9.38 -16.18 -2.91
CA ALA A 102 9.95 -17.46 -2.47
C ALA A 102 9.07 -18.15 -1.41
N HIS A 103 8.54 -17.38 -0.45
CA HIS A 103 7.63 -17.88 0.58
C HIS A 103 6.32 -18.41 -0.01
N VAL A 104 5.73 -17.68 -0.97
CA VAL A 104 4.48 -18.08 -1.63
C VAL A 104 4.70 -19.34 -2.47
N LEU A 105 5.76 -19.41 -3.27
CA LEU A 105 6.07 -20.58 -4.08
C LEU A 105 6.30 -21.82 -3.21
N LEU A 106 7.07 -21.68 -2.14
CA LEU A 106 7.33 -22.77 -1.20
C LEU A 106 6.06 -23.25 -0.49
N THR A 107 5.16 -22.36 -0.09
CA THR A 107 3.98 -22.74 0.72
C THR A 107 2.75 -23.11 -0.12
N ARG A 108 2.72 -22.74 -1.40
CA ARG A 108 1.55 -22.95 -2.28
C ARG A 108 1.84 -23.80 -3.51
N LEU A 109 2.94 -23.53 -4.23
CA LEU A 109 3.22 -24.24 -5.47
C LEU A 109 3.81 -25.63 -5.19
N SER A 110 4.62 -25.78 -4.14
CA SER A 110 5.18 -27.08 -3.75
C SER A 110 4.11 -28.16 -3.54
N LEU A 111 2.96 -27.81 -2.93
CA LEU A 111 1.84 -28.71 -2.69
C LEU A 111 1.21 -29.24 -3.99
N GLY A 112 1.26 -28.45 -5.08
CA GLY A 112 0.79 -28.89 -6.39
C GLY A 112 1.80 -29.75 -7.15
N LEU A 113 3.09 -29.63 -6.84
CA LEU A 113 4.18 -30.38 -7.48
C LEU A 113 4.45 -31.71 -6.77
N ALA A 114 4.28 -31.76 -5.46
CA ALA A 114 4.46 -32.93 -4.61
C ALA A 114 3.38 -32.92 -3.51
N PRO A 115 2.22 -33.57 -3.75
CA PRO A 115 1.06 -33.55 -2.84
C PRO A 115 1.30 -34.18 -1.47
N ASP A 116 2.36 -34.99 -1.33
CA ASP A 116 2.80 -35.65 -0.10
C ASP A 116 3.68 -34.74 0.78
N ILE A 117 3.92 -33.50 0.37
CA ILE A 117 4.56 -32.49 1.21
C ILE A 117 3.55 -31.94 2.23
N GLU A 118 3.86 -32.11 3.51
CA GLU A 118 3.09 -31.56 4.60
C GLU A 118 3.76 -30.28 5.11
N ILE A 119 3.36 -29.14 4.52
CA ILE A 119 3.81 -27.84 5.02
C ILE A 119 3.10 -27.57 6.36
N SER A 120 3.81 -27.67 7.47
CA SER A 120 3.35 -27.32 8.83
C SER A 120 4.10 -26.10 9.37
N TYR A 121 3.54 -25.39 10.36
CA TYR A 121 4.26 -24.36 11.10
C TYR A 121 5.51 -24.94 11.76
N GLY A 122 5.42 -26.16 12.31
CA GLY A 122 6.58 -26.87 12.87
C GLY A 122 7.71 -27.02 11.84
N LEU A 123 7.40 -27.54 10.64
CA LEU A 123 8.37 -27.66 9.55
C LEU A 123 8.97 -26.30 9.17
N MET A 124 8.10 -25.29 8.96
CA MET A 124 8.55 -23.96 8.53
C MET A 124 9.44 -23.28 9.58
N LEU A 125 9.13 -23.44 10.87
CA LEU A 125 9.93 -22.90 11.97
C LEU A 125 11.29 -23.59 12.07
N VAL A 126 11.37 -24.92 11.89
CA VAL A 126 12.66 -25.63 11.82
C VAL A 126 13.48 -25.17 10.61
N ILE A 127 12.84 -25.00 9.45
CA ILE A 127 13.51 -24.47 8.26
C ILE A 127 14.12 -23.09 8.57
N TYR A 128 13.32 -22.17 9.11
CA TYR A 128 13.78 -20.81 9.37
C TYR A 128 14.80 -20.69 10.51
N TRP A 129 14.66 -21.43 11.60
CA TRP A 129 15.54 -21.28 12.75
C TRP A 129 16.80 -22.16 12.68
N ARG A 130 16.82 -23.24 11.88
CA ARG A 130 17.93 -24.21 11.85
C ARG A 130 18.54 -24.46 10.48
N LEU A 131 17.71 -24.62 9.44
CA LEU A 131 18.17 -25.17 8.16
C LEU A 131 18.52 -24.09 7.13
N ALA A 132 17.75 -23.00 7.10
CA ALA A 132 17.90 -21.91 6.14
C ALA A 132 17.54 -20.55 6.79
N PRO A 133 18.38 -20.06 7.72
CA PRO A 133 18.12 -18.83 8.48
C PRO A 133 18.06 -17.56 7.62
N ASP A 134 18.69 -17.55 6.45
CA ASP A 134 18.61 -16.41 5.51
C ASP A 134 17.15 -16.15 5.07
N TYR A 135 16.36 -17.21 4.85
CA TYR A 135 14.95 -17.06 4.55
C TYR A 135 14.15 -16.53 5.74
N ALA A 136 14.56 -16.82 6.98
CA ALA A 136 13.94 -16.23 8.17
C ALA A 136 14.15 -14.72 8.21
N ILE A 137 15.38 -14.25 7.98
CA ILE A 137 15.71 -12.83 7.92
C ILE A 137 14.91 -12.15 6.79
N GLN A 138 14.85 -12.79 5.63
CA GLN A 138 14.02 -12.31 4.52
C GLN A 138 12.55 -12.20 4.91
N GLN A 139 11.96 -13.20 5.58
CA GLN A 139 10.55 -13.14 5.99
C GLN A 139 10.28 -12.10 7.07
N LEU A 140 11.20 -11.92 8.03
CA LEU A 140 11.10 -10.84 9.02
C LEU A 140 11.08 -9.47 8.34
N LEU A 141 11.96 -9.26 7.35
CA LEU A 141 11.95 -8.05 6.53
C LEU A 141 10.63 -7.90 5.77
N VAL A 142 10.15 -8.94 5.09
CA VAL A 142 8.89 -8.91 4.34
C VAL A 142 7.71 -8.55 5.21
N VAL A 143 7.62 -9.09 6.44
CA VAL A 143 6.56 -8.75 7.40
C VAL A 143 6.55 -7.25 7.68
N VAL A 144 7.71 -6.65 7.93
CA VAL A 144 7.81 -5.20 8.14
C VAL A 144 7.38 -4.44 6.88
N LEU A 145 7.89 -4.81 5.70
CA LEU A 145 7.60 -4.11 4.46
C LEU A 145 6.10 -4.16 4.09
N VAL A 146 5.51 -5.36 4.10
CA VAL A 146 4.10 -5.58 3.72
C VAL A 146 3.16 -4.94 4.73
N TRP A 147 3.46 -5.05 6.04
CA TRP A 147 2.62 -4.48 7.09
C TRP A 147 2.65 -2.96 7.06
N VAL A 148 3.83 -2.34 6.97
CA VAL A 148 3.95 -0.88 6.89
C VAL A 148 3.32 -0.36 5.59
N HIS A 149 3.51 -1.03 4.45
CA HIS A 149 2.84 -0.69 3.20
C HIS A 149 1.32 -0.68 3.33
N GLY A 150 0.76 -1.75 3.91
CA GLY A 150 -0.67 -1.92 4.15
C GLY A 150 -1.21 -0.91 5.16
N ALA A 151 -0.51 -0.68 6.27
CA ALA A 151 -0.87 0.26 7.32
C ALA A 151 -0.93 1.70 6.82
N ILE A 152 0.06 2.15 6.03
CA ILE A 152 0.04 3.48 5.39
C ILE A 152 -1.19 3.62 4.47
N GLY A 153 -1.48 2.58 3.68
CA GLY A 153 -2.62 2.56 2.77
C GLY A 153 -3.97 2.60 3.50
N LEU A 154 -4.13 1.78 4.53
CA LEU A 154 -5.33 1.67 5.35
C LEU A 154 -5.58 2.97 6.12
N TYR A 155 -4.57 3.45 6.86
CA TYR A 155 -4.64 4.70 7.61
C TYR A 155 -4.99 5.88 6.71
N GLY A 156 -4.24 6.06 5.60
CA GLY A 156 -4.46 7.18 4.68
C GLY A 156 -5.83 7.16 3.98
N TRP A 157 -6.54 6.04 3.99
CA TRP A 157 -7.92 5.94 3.53
C TRP A 157 -8.93 6.15 4.66
N MET A 158 -8.77 5.47 5.79
CA MET A 158 -9.74 5.50 6.88
C MET A 158 -9.73 6.81 7.65
N VAL A 159 -8.58 7.46 7.83
CA VAL A 159 -8.45 8.71 8.63
C VAL A 159 -9.35 9.84 8.12
N LEU A 160 -9.70 9.79 6.83
CA LEU A 160 -10.58 10.76 6.16
C LEU A 160 -12.08 10.50 6.42
N LYS A 161 -12.45 9.38 7.04
CA LYS A 161 -13.85 8.99 7.26
C LYS A 161 -14.32 9.43 8.65
N PRO A 162 -15.59 9.88 8.80
CA PRO A 162 -16.16 10.19 10.12
C PRO A 162 -16.03 9.03 11.12
N ALA A 163 -16.20 7.79 10.63
CA ALA A 163 -16.06 6.57 11.41
C ALA A 163 -14.69 6.40 12.09
N TRP A 164 -13.62 7.05 11.61
CA TRP A 164 -12.29 6.99 12.22
C TRP A 164 -12.26 7.51 13.66
N THR A 165 -13.14 8.47 14.00
CA THR A 165 -13.22 9.00 15.37
C THR A 165 -13.54 7.93 16.41
N ARG A 166 -14.28 6.88 16.01
CA ARG A 166 -14.62 5.71 16.82
C ARG A 166 -13.67 4.54 16.53
N LEU A 167 -13.59 4.12 15.28
CA LEU A 167 -12.80 2.95 14.87
C LEU A 167 -11.30 3.12 15.07
N GLY A 168 -10.78 4.35 14.93
CA GLY A 168 -9.36 4.63 15.09
C GLY A 168 -8.83 4.30 16.49
N ARG A 169 -9.68 4.34 17.53
CA ARG A 169 -9.32 3.97 18.90
C ARG A 169 -8.96 2.48 19.04
N VAL A 170 -9.49 1.64 18.15
CA VAL A 170 -9.23 0.18 18.14
C VAL A 170 -8.24 -0.17 17.05
N VAL A 171 -8.44 0.35 15.82
CA VAL A 171 -7.58 0.03 14.67
C VAL A 171 -6.14 0.49 14.91
N LEU A 172 -5.92 1.66 15.51
CA LEU A 172 -4.57 2.19 15.68
C LEU A 172 -3.72 1.33 16.64
N PRO A 173 -4.17 0.97 17.86
CA PRO A 173 -3.44 0.02 18.69
C PRO A 173 -3.19 -1.33 18.00
N LEU A 174 -4.18 -1.86 17.28
CA LEU A 174 -4.04 -3.14 16.57
C LEU A 174 -2.98 -3.10 15.46
N LEU A 175 -2.83 -1.96 14.77
CA LEU A 175 -1.77 -1.78 13.77
C LEU A 175 -0.36 -1.94 14.35
N PHE A 176 -0.16 -1.73 15.64
CA PHE A 176 1.11 -1.96 16.31
C PHE A 176 1.16 -3.31 17.03
N ALA A 177 0.08 -3.69 17.72
CA ALA A 177 0.04 -4.91 18.52
C ALA A 177 0.18 -6.18 17.66
N VAL A 178 -0.53 -6.29 16.54
CA VAL A 178 -0.54 -7.50 15.70
C VAL A 178 0.86 -7.92 15.23
N PRO A 179 1.68 -7.06 14.58
CA PRO A 179 3.02 -7.47 14.14
C PRO A 179 3.94 -7.76 15.32
N ILE A 180 3.84 -7.03 16.44
CA ILE A 180 4.67 -7.27 17.62
C ILE A 180 4.38 -8.65 18.21
N LEU A 181 3.10 -8.97 18.44
CA LEU A 181 2.69 -10.26 18.98
C LEU A 181 3.03 -11.40 18.02
N ALA A 182 2.89 -11.20 16.71
CA ALA A 182 3.27 -12.18 15.70
C ALA A 182 4.77 -12.49 15.71
N LEU A 183 5.63 -11.47 15.85
CA LEU A 183 7.07 -11.63 15.92
C LEU A 183 7.51 -12.32 17.22
N LEU A 184 6.91 -11.96 18.35
CA LEU A 184 7.16 -12.65 19.62
C LEU A 184 6.71 -14.12 19.53
N GLY A 185 5.52 -14.37 18.99
CA GLY A 185 5.02 -15.73 18.78
C GLY A 185 5.90 -16.56 17.83
N PHE A 186 6.44 -15.94 16.77
CA PHE A 186 7.42 -16.58 15.89
C PHE A 186 8.71 -17.02 16.61
N VAL A 187 9.19 -16.21 17.56
CA VAL A 187 10.37 -16.53 18.37
C VAL A 187 10.08 -17.62 19.39
N GLU A 188 8.97 -17.51 20.13
CA GLU A 188 8.58 -18.51 21.14
C GLU A 188 8.29 -19.87 20.50
N ALA A 189 7.49 -19.91 19.43
CA ALA A 189 7.22 -21.13 18.69
C ALA A 189 8.47 -21.68 17.99
N GLY A 190 9.41 -20.81 17.56
CA GLY A 190 10.70 -21.22 17.02
C GLY A 190 11.53 -22.03 18.01
N LYS A 191 11.67 -21.54 19.25
CA LYS A 191 12.33 -22.27 20.34
C LYS A 191 11.66 -23.62 20.60
N ALA A 192 10.33 -23.64 20.69
CA ALA A 192 9.55 -24.86 20.89
C ALA A 192 9.73 -25.87 19.74
N ALA A 193 9.75 -25.40 18.49
CA ALA A 193 9.96 -26.23 17.31
C ALA A 193 11.36 -26.85 17.28
N LEU A 194 12.40 -26.10 17.65
CA LEU A 194 13.77 -26.62 17.76
C LEU A 194 13.91 -27.65 18.89
N ALA A 195 13.33 -27.38 20.05
CA ALA A 195 13.32 -28.33 21.16
C ALA A 195 12.63 -29.64 20.77
N ARG A 196 11.47 -29.55 20.10
CA ARG A 196 10.77 -30.72 19.56
C ARG A 196 11.60 -31.44 18.51
N PHE A 197 12.23 -30.72 17.58
CA PHE A 197 13.10 -31.30 16.56
C PHE A 197 14.29 -32.06 17.15
N ALA A 198 14.82 -31.63 18.29
CA ALA A 198 15.91 -32.32 18.98
C ALA A 198 15.47 -33.52 19.83
N GLY A 199 14.24 -33.49 20.39
CA GLY A 199 13.78 -34.46 21.38
C GLY A 199 12.71 -35.46 20.91
N ASP A 200 12.06 -35.23 19.76
CA ASP A 200 10.99 -36.07 19.21
C ASP A 200 11.48 -36.69 17.88
N GLU A 201 11.89 -37.96 17.92
CA GLU A 201 12.43 -38.68 16.76
C GLU A 201 11.42 -38.78 15.61
N ALA A 202 10.13 -38.92 15.91
CA ALA A 202 9.09 -39.01 14.89
C ALA A 202 8.93 -37.66 14.17
N PHE A 203 8.94 -36.55 14.92
CA PHE A 203 8.91 -35.21 14.32
C PHE A 203 10.19 -34.90 13.54
N HIS A 204 11.37 -35.26 14.06
CA HIS A 204 12.63 -35.13 13.33
C HIS A 204 12.59 -35.89 12.00
N GLY A 205 12.17 -37.15 12.01
CA GLY A 205 12.02 -37.97 10.81
C GLY A 205 11.05 -37.37 9.79
N ALA A 206 9.88 -36.89 10.26
CA ALA A 206 8.89 -36.24 9.41
C ALA A 206 9.41 -34.93 8.77
N VAL A 207 10.15 -34.11 9.52
CA VAL A 207 10.78 -32.90 9.00
C VAL A 207 11.83 -33.24 7.96
N THR A 208 12.73 -34.17 8.24
CA THR A 208 13.78 -34.60 7.32
C THR A 208 13.20 -35.16 6.03
N ALA A 209 12.15 -35.98 6.10
CA ALA A 209 11.45 -36.49 4.92
C ALA A 209 10.84 -35.35 4.07
N ASN A 210 10.18 -34.38 4.69
CA ASN A 210 9.63 -33.22 3.98
C ASN A 210 10.73 -32.33 3.35
N VAL A 211 11.87 -32.16 4.03
CA VAL A 211 13.01 -31.41 3.49
C VAL A 211 13.56 -32.09 2.23
N VAL A 212 13.68 -33.42 2.22
CA VAL A 212 14.10 -34.19 1.02
C VAL A 212 13.11 -33.98 -0.13
N ARG A 213 11.81 -34.06 0.14
CA ARG A 213 10.77 -33.81 -0.89
C ARG A 213 10.81 -32.39 -1.43
N LEU A 214 10.97 -31.40 -0.54
CA LEU A 214 11.14 -29.99 -0.92
C LEU A 214 12.39 -29.79 -1.77
N ALA A 215 13.49 -30.45 -1.44
CA ALA A 215 14.73 -30.39 -2.23
C ALA A 215 14.52 -30.94 -3.65
N ALA A 216 13.69 -31.99 -3.82
CA ALA A 216 13.40 -32.56 -5.13
C ALA A 216 12.65 -31.59 -6.07
N VAL A 217 11.74 -30.76 -5.53
CA VAL A 217 10.98 -29.77 -6.32
C VAL A 217 11.63 -28.39 -6.38
N LYS A 218 12.66 -28.14 -5.55
CA LYS A 218 13.35 -26.83 -5.44
C LYS A 218 13.83 -26.28 -6.79
N PRO A 219 14.44 -27.05 -7.72
CA PRO A 219 14.88 -26.52 -9.01
C PRO A 219 13.73 -25.99 -9.87
N GLN A 220 12.55 -26.63 -9.80
CA GLN A 220 11.35 -26.19 -10.49
C GLN A 220 10.82 -24.88 -9.88
N LEU A 221 10.79 -24.79 -8.54
CA LEU A 221 10.42 -23.56 -7.84
C LEU A 221 11.36 -22.40 -8.18
N ASP A 222 12.67 -22.65 -8.23
CA ASP A 222 13.68 -21.64 -8.58
C ASP A 222 13.52 -21.15 -10.02
N THR A 223 13.20 -22.06 -10.95
CA THR A 223 12.92 -21.72 -12.35
C THR A 223 11.71 -20.80 -12.46
N VAL A 224 10.60 -21.17 -11.80
CA VAL A 224 9.38 -20.36 -11.78
C VAL A 224 9.65 -19.00 -11.12
N GLN A 225 10.39 -18.99 -10.00
CA GLN A 225 10.78 -17.76 -9.31
C GLN A 225 11.57 -16.84 -10.25
N ALA A 226 12.60 -17.35 -10.92
CA ALA A 226 13.41 -16.58 -11.85
C ALA A 226 12.59 -16.00 -13.02
N GLN A 227 11.69 -16.79 -13.60
CA GLN A 227 10.81 -16.34 -14.68
C GLN A 227 9.89 -15.20 -14.22
N VAL A 228 9.20 -15.38 -13.08
CA VAL A 228 8.30 -14.37 -12.52
C VAL A 228 9.07 -13.10 -12.18
N LEU A 229 10.25 -13.20 -11.56
CA LEU A 229 11.09 -12.04 -11.24
C LEU A 229 11.59 -11.31 -12.49
N THR A 230 11.96 -12.06 -13.54
CA THR A 230 12.40 -11.48 -14.81
C THR A 230 11.28 -10.64 -15.44
N VAL A 231 10.07 -11.20 -15.53
CA VAL A 231 8.90 -10.47 -16.05
C VAL A 231 8.56 -9.28 -15.16
N TYR A 232 8.56 -9.46 -13.84
CA TYR A 232 8.27 -8.39 -12.88
C TYR A 232 9.22 -7.20 -13.04
N TRP A 233 10.54 -7.45 -13.07
CA TRP A 233 11.53 -6.40 -13.20
C TRP A 233 11.55 -5.77 -14.59
N ALA A 234 11.29 -6.54 -15.65
CA ALA A 234 11.14 -5.99 -16.99
C ALA A 234 9.97 -4.99 -17.06
N ILE A 235 8.81 -5.33 -16.49
CA ILE A 235 7.64 -4.44 -16.43
C ILE A 235 7.94 -3.21 -15.56
N ALA A 236 8.52 -3.41 -14.38
CA ALA A 236 8.86 -2.30 -13.49
C ALA A 236 9.83 -1.32 -14.17
N LEU A 237 10.90 -1.83 -14.79
CA LEU A 237 11.87 -1.03 -15.54
C LEU A 237 11.21 -0.28 -16.69
N ALA A 238 10.36 -0.94 -17.48
CA ALA A 238 9.62 -0.31 -18.57
C ALA A 238 8.73 0.85 -18.07
N VAL A 239 8.05 0.67 -16.93
CA VAL A 239 7.25 1.72 -16.29
C VAL A 239 8.12 2.91 -15.86
N PHE A 240 9.26 2.66 -15.20
CA PHE A 240 10.16 3.73 -14.78
C PHE A 240 10.80 4.46 -15.97
N ALA A 241 11.22 3.73 -17.01
CA ALA A 241 11.74 4.30 -18.25
C ALA A 241 10.71 5.19 -18.95
N LEU A 242 9.46 4.74 -19.03
CA LEU A 242 8.34 5.49 -19.59
C LEU A 242 8.07 6.80 -18.83
N VAL A 243 8.07 6.75 -17.49
CA VAL A 243 7.89 7.94 -16.65
C VAL A 243 9.07 8.90 -16.84
N GLY A 244 10.31 8.39 -16.82
CA GLY A 244 11.52 9.18 -17.06
C GLY A 244 11.48 9.91 -18.41
N TRP A 245 11.11 9.20 -19.47
CA TRP A 245 10.96 9.76 -20.82
C TRP A 245 9.89 10.86 -20.90
N ARG A 246 8.72 10.66 -20.27
CA ARG A 246 7.66 11.69 -20.25
C ARG A 246 8.09 12.94 -19.49
N VAL A 247 8.74 12.75 -18.35
CA VAL A 247 9.27 13.87 -17.55
C VAL A 247 10.32 14.64 -18.35
N PHE A 248 11.23 13.93 -19.01
CA PHE A 248 12.26 14.52 -19.87
C PHE A 248 11.66 15.35 -21.01
N ARG A 249 10.72 14.78 -21.79
CA ARG A 249 10.06 15.50 -22.90
C ARG A 249 9.23 16.71 -22.44
N SER A 250 8.73 16.72 -21.21
CA SER A 250 7.91 17.82 -20.71
C SER A 250 8.69 19.10 -20.35
N ARG A 251 10.03 19.11 -20.45
CA ARG A 251 10.87 20.26 -20.05
C ARG A 251 10.84 21.48 -20.98
N PHE A 252 10.25 21.39 -22.17
CA PHE A 252 10.36 22.43 -23.19
C PHE A 252 9.36 23.60 -23.09
N ARG A 253 8.35 23.55 -22.20
CA ARG A 253 7.39 24.66 -22.03
C ARG A 253 7.12 24.95 -20.56
N THR A 254 7.52 26.16 -20.15
CA THR A 254 7.32 26.67 -18.80
C THR A 254 6.00 27.41 -18.71
N LEU A 255 5.24 27.15 -17.66
CA LEU A 255 4.01 27.87 -17.30
C LEU A 255 4.14 28.35 -15.85
N HIS A 256 3.39 29.37 -15.46
CA HIS A 256 3.37 29.89 -14.09
C HIS A 256 2.02 29.67 -13.41
N VAL A 257 2.07 29.48 -12.10
CA VAL A 257 0.92 29.49 -11.20
C VAL A 257 1.11 30.61 -10.20
N THR A 258 0.24 31.62 -10.26
CA THR A 258 0.17 32.70 -9.27
C THR A 258 -0.84 32.32 -8.18
N TYR A 259 -0.48 32.52 -6.92
CA TYR A 259 -1.33 32.21 -5.76
C TYR A 259 -1.91 33.48 -5.12
N ASP A 260 -2.91 33.29 -4.26
CA ASP A 260 -3.58 34.32 -3.45
C ASP A 260 -2.65 35.22 -2.61
N ASP A 261 -1.46 34.73 -2.25
CA ASP A 261 -0.46 35.47 -1.47
C ASP A 261 0.62 36.15 -2.34
N GLY A 262 0.40 36.22 -3.65
CA GLY A 262 1.33 36.81 -4.62
C GLY A 262 2.52 35.93 -4.99
N ARG A 263 2.67 34.73 -4.38
CA ARG A 263 3.72 33.79 -4.80
C ARG A 263 3.49 33.34 -6.24
N VAL A 264 4.57 33.13 -6.97
CA VAL A 264 4.55 32.59 -8.34
C VAL A 264 5.41 31.33 -8.40
N ALA A 265 4.84 30.23 -8.86
CA ALA A 265 5.52 28.95 -9.00
C ALA A 265 5.66 28.54 -10.45
N ARG A 266 6.86 28.08 -10.80
CA ARG A 266 7.16 27.54 -12.13
C ARG A 266 6.61 26.12 -12.28
N GLY A 267 5.75 25.93 -13.26
CA GLY A 267 5.16 24.66 -13.68
C GLY A 267 5.41 24.33 -15.14
N ARG A 268 4.67 23.35 -15.64
CA ARG A 268 4.65 22.93 -17.05
C ARG A 268 3.33 22.24 -17.38
N ARG A 269 3.00 22.19 -18.66
CA ARG A 269 1.78 21.55 -19.16
C ARG A 269 1.62 20.12 -18.62
N GLY A 270 0.42 19.81 -18.14
CA GLY A 270 0.04 18.51 -17.61
C GLY A 270 0.32 18.28 -16.12
N LEU A 271 1.10 19.14 -15.46
CA LEU A 271 1.19 19.15 -14.00
C LEU A 271 -0.11 19.65 -13.40
N THR A 272 -0.47 19.08 -12.26
CA THR A 272 -1.54 19.61 -11.41
C THR A 272 -1.07 20.84 -10.66
N VAL A 273 -1.98 21.74 -10.28
CA VAL A 273 -1.65 22.91 -9.44
C VAL A 273 -0.91 22.47 -8.17
N LEU A 274 -1.36 21.38 -7.53
CA LEU A 274 -0.68 20.83 -6.35
C LEU A 274 0.73 20.32 -6.66
N GLU A 275 0.96 19.66 -7.80
CA GLU A 275 2.32 19.25 -8.19
C GLU A 275 3.24 20.46 -8.38
N VAL A 276 2.72 21.56 -8.93
CA VAL A 276 3.46 22.82 -9.07
C VAL A 276 3.77 23.43 -7.70
N SER A 277 2.78 23.50 -6.80
CA SER A 277 2.99 23.98 -5.43
C SER A 277 4.09 23.18 -4.73
N ARG A 278 4.07 21.85 -4.86
CA ARG A 278 5.05 20.97 -4.20
C ARG A 278 6.45 21.08 -4.80
N LEU A 279 6.58 21.25 -6.11
CA LEU A 279 7.87 21.47 -6.77
C LEU A 279 8.51 22.81 -6.36
N ALA A 280 7.69 23.84 -6.18
CA ALA A 280 8.13 25.18 -5.79
C ALA A 280 8.13 25.40 -4.27
N ALA A 281 7.91 24.35 -3.46
CA ALA A 281 7.77 24.42 -2.00
C ALA A 281 6.74 25.45 -1.50
N VAL A 282 5.70 25.74 -2.30
CA VAL A 282 4.56 26.58 -1.89
C VAL A 282 3.63 25.77 -0.98
N PRO A 283 3.35 26.24 0.25
CA PRO A 283 2.45 25.55 1.16
C PRO A 283 1.03 25.42 0.56
N HIS A 284 0.52 24.19 0.53
CA HIS A 284 -0.80 23.87 -0.03
C HIS A 284 -1.38 22.65 0.69
N ALA A 285 -2.60 22.74 1.21
CA ALA A 285 -3.23 21.62 1.92
C ALA A 285 -3.46 20.40 1.00
N HIS A 286 -3.07 19.20 1.45
CA HIS A 286 -3.18 17.98 0.64
C HIS A 286 -3.23 16.69 1.48
N VAL A 287 -4.14 16.61 2.45
CA VAL A 287 -4.22 15.51 3.43
C VAL A 287 -4.23 14.11 2.77
N CYS A 288 -4.95 13.93 1.66
CA CYS A 288 -4.99 12.63 0.96
C CYS A 288 -3.80 12.36 0.01
N ALA A 289 -2.75 13.18 0.04
CA ALA A 289 -1.60 13.14 -0.86
C ALA A 289 -1.98 13.26 -2.36
N GLY A 290 -2.98 14.09 -2.66
CA GLY A 290 -3.40 14.37 -4.04
C GLY A 290 -4.23 13.29 -4.72
N ARG A 291 -4.87 12.40 -3.96
CA ARG A 291 -5.70 11.29 -4.47
C ARG A 291 -7.15 11.66 -4.80
N GLY A 292 -7.52 12.94 -4.68
CA GLY A 292 -8.89 13.42 -4.92
C GLY A 292 -9.91 12.82 -3.96
N ARG A 293 -9.57 12.71 -2.66
CA ARG A 293 -10.42 12.09 -1.63
C ARG A 293 -10.79 13.00 -0.46
N CYS A 294 -9.95 13.96 -0.11
CA CYS A 294 -10.13 14.75 1.12
C CYS A 294 -10.74 16.13 0.91
N GLY A 295 -10.74 16.69 -0.32
CA GLY A 295 -11.24 18.05 -0.55
C GLY A 295 -10.40 19.20 0.01
N THR A 296 -9.31 18.93 0.72
CA THR A 296 -8.57 20.00 1.41
C THR A 296 -7.75 20.88 0.46
N CYS A 297 -7.49 20.42 -0.76
CA CYS A 297 -6.73 21.17 -1.77
C CYS A 297 -7.65 22.02 -2.69
N ARG A 298 -8.78 22.49 -2.17
CA ARG A 298 -9.74 23.28 -2.95
C ARG A 298 -9.15 24.62 -3.34
N ILE A 299 -9.40 25.01 -4.59
CA ILE A 299 -8.99 26.29 -5.18
C ILE A 299 -10.14 26.89 -6.00
N THR A 300 -10.15 28.19 -6.19
CA THR A 300 -10.84 28.86 -7.30
C THR A 300 -9.83 29.25 -8.38
N LEU A 301 -10.30 29.36 -9.62
CA LEU A 301 -9.50 29.81 -10.75
C LEU A 301 -9.83 31.27 -11.01
N ASP A 302 -8.85 32.15 -10.82
CA ASP A 302 -9.03 33.59 -10.96
C ASP A 302 -8.70 34.03 -12.40
N GLN A 303 -7.68 33.42 -13.02
CA GLN A 303 -7.29 33.64 -14.42
C GLN A 303 -6.70 32.39 -15.08
N GLY A 304 -6.84 32.32 -16.41
CA GLY A 304 -6.27 31.25 -17.24
C GLY A 304 -7.22 30.07 -17.46
N THR A 305 -6.70 28.92 -17.89
CA THR A 305 -7.51 27.73 -18.17
C THR A 305 -6.85 26.45 -17.65
N LEU A 306 -7.61 25.67 -16.89
CA LEU A 306 -7.21 24.36 -16.37
C LEU A 306 -7.86 23.23 -17.17
N SER A 307 -7.39 22.00 -17.01
CA SER A 307 -8.07 20.82 -17.55
C SER A 307 -9.52 20.74 -17.05
N PRO A 308 -10.47 20.22 -17.85
CA PRO A 308 -11.83 20.01 -17.37
C PRO A 308 -11.85 19.06 -16.16
N PRO A 309 -12.84 19.16 -15.26
CA PRO A 309 -12.96 18.27 -14.11
C PRO A 309 -13.05 16.81 -14.54
N GLY A 310 -12.16 15.97 -14.02
CA GLY A 310 -12.24 14.53 -14.21
C GLY A 310 -13.29 13.88 -13.30
N ALA A 311 -13.65 12.62 -13.56
CA ALA A 311 -14.64 11.89 -12.76
C ALA A 311 -14.30 11.83 -11.25
N ILE A 312 -13.02 11.73 -10.89
CA ILE A 312 -12.58 11.74 -9.48
C ILE A 312 -12.84 13.10 -8.83
N GLU A 313 -12.52 14.17 -9.55
CA GLU A 313 -12.71 15.54 -9.08
C GLU A 313 -14.20 15.85 -8.92
N ALA A 314 -14.99 15.60 -9.95
CA ALA A 314 -16.43 15.84 -9.95
C ALA A 314 -17.13 15.08 -8.80
N HIS A 315 -16.81 13.80 -8.61
CA HIS A 315 -17.36 13.00 -7.52
C HIS A 315 -16.96 13.52 -6.14
N ALA A 316 -15.71 13.95 -5.96
CA ALA A 316 -15.26 14.50 -4.68
C ALA A 316 -15.89 15.87 -4.37
N LEU A 317 -16.02 16.75 -5.37
CA LEU A 317 -16.65 18.06 -5.20
C LEU A 317 -18.14 17.93 -4.90
N ALA A 318 -18.84 16.98 -5.55
CA ALA A 318 -20.24 16.68 -5.27
C ALA A 318 -20.46 16.24 -3.82
N LEU A 319 -19.60 15.36 -3.29
CA LEU A 319 -19.67 14.91 -1.89
C LEU A 319 -19.38 16.01 -0.86
N LEU A 320 -18.73 17.10 -1.27
CA LEU A 320 -18.36 18.22 -0.41
C LEU A 320 -19.34 19.40 -0.54
N HIS A 321 -20.39 19.26 -1.35
CA HIS A 321 -21.29 20.37 -1.73
C HIS A 321 -20.52 21.63 -2.15
N ALA A 322 -19.42 21.44 -2.90
CA ALA A 322 -18.55 22.54 -3.27
C ALA A 322 -19.25 23.50 -4.25
N GLY A 323 -19.10 24.80 -4.01
CA GLY A 323 -19.70 25.85 -4.85
C GLY A 323 -19.21 25.84 -6.30
N ALA A 324 -19.94 26.54 -7.18
CA ALA A 324 -19.58 26.70 -8.58
C ALA A 324 -18.16 27.29 -8.74
N GLY A 325 -17.40 26.80 -9.72
CA GLY A 325 -16.04 27.28 -9.98
C GLY A 325 -14.94 26.70 -9.06
N VAL A 326 -15.31 25.99 -8.00
CA VAL A 326 -14.34 25.32 -7.12
C VAL A 326 -13.71 24.11 -7.83
N ARG A 327 -12.38 24.00 -7.75
CA ARG A 327 -11.58 22.91 -8.30
C ARG A 327 -10.73 22.25 -7.22
N LEU A 328 -10.26 21.03 -7.49
CA LEU A 328 -9.26 20.38 -6.65
C LEU A 328 -7.88 20.59 -7.27
N ALA A 329 -6.99 21.32 -6.59
CA ALA A 329 -5.63 21.57 -7.07
C ALA A 329 -4.84 20.28 -7.39
N CYS A 330 -5.16 19.16 -6.73
CA CYS A 330 -4.54 17.86 -7.01
C CYS A 330 -5.05 17.14 -8.27
N GLN A 331 -6.15 17.61 -8.88
CA GLN A 331 -6.73 17.04 -10.10
C GLN A 331 -6.69 18.04 -11.26
N ALA A 332 -6.78 19.33 -10.98
CA ALA A 332 -6.73 20.41 -11.95
C ALA A 332 -5.33 20.57 -12.55
N ARG A 333 -5.21 20.31 -13.87
CA ARG A 333 -3.93 20.34 -14.60
C ARG A 333 -3.77 21.59 -15.44
N LEU A 334 -2.54 22.09 -15.52
CA LEU A 334 -2.14 23.13 -16.45
C LEU A 334 -2.30 22.63 -17.89
N ARG A 335 -2.93 23.45 -18.75
CA ARG A 335 -3.03 23.18 -20.20
C ARG A 335 -2.10 24.10 -20.97
N ASP A 336 -2.59 25.29 -21.27
CA ASP A 336 -1.94 26.26 -22.13
C ASP A 336 -2.09 27.63 -21.46
N GLY A 337 -0.96 28.31 -21.22
CA GLY A 337 -0.91 29.59 -20.52
C GLY A 337 -0.72 29.50 -19.01
N ASP A 338 -0.40 30.66 -18.45
CA ASP A 338 -0.24 30.86 -17.01
C ASP A 338 -1.63 30.90 -16.34
N VAL A 339 -1.69 30.55 -15.05
CA VAL A 339 -2.94 30.52 -14.28
C VAL A 339 -2.78 31.25 -12.95
N ALA A 340 -3.84 31.91 -12.50
CA ALA A 340 -3.93 32.49 -11.16
C ALA A 340 -5.01 31.75 -10.37
N VAL A 341 -4.70 31.35 -9.14
CA VAL A 341 -5.59 30.54 -8.30
C VAL A 341 -5.61 31.05 -6.87
N THR A 342 -6.78 30.96 -6.24
CA THR A 342 -6.94 31.26 -4.82
C THR A 342 -7.16 29.97 -4.02
N ARG A 343 -6.35 29.74 -2.98
CA ARG A 343 -6.49 28.58 -2.09
C ARG A 343 -7.62 28.82 -1.09
N LEU A 344 -8.53 27.85 -0.98
CA LEU A 344 -9.71 27.98 -0.10
C LEU A 344 -9.48 27.44 1.33
N LEU A 345 -8.35 26.77 1.56
CA LEU A 345 -8.00 26.21 2.87
C LEU A 345 -6.53 26.49 3.19
N PRO A 346 -6.20 26.74 4.47
CA PRO A 346 -4.83 26.98 4.88
C PRO A 346 -3.98 25.72 4.77
N ALA A 347 -2.68 25.87 4.52
CA ALA A 347 -1.80 24.74 4.23
C ALA A 347 -1.67 23.71 5.37
N TYR A 348 -1.94 24.12 6.62
CA TYR A 348 -1.82 23.29 7.82
C TYR A 348 -3.06 22.45 8.14
N VAL A 349 -4.08 22.44 7.28
CA VAL A 349 -5.31 21.65 7.47
C VAL A 349 -5.01 20.16 7.68
N GLY A 350 -5.57 19.61 8.76
CA GLY A 350 -5.54 18.18 9.08
C GLY A 350 -6.72 17.39 8.53
N ALA A 351 -6.76 16.09 8.86
CA ALA A 351 -7.80 15.18 8.39
C ALA A 351 -9.21 15.49 8.94
N GLU A 352 -9.30 16.25 10.04
CA GLU A 352 -10.55 16.76 10.59
C GLU A 352 -11.37 17.55 9.56
N ALA A 353 -10.75 18.40 8.75
CA ALA A 353 -11.44 19.18 7.72
C ALA A 353 -11.98 18.33 6.58
N ALA A 354 -11.44 17.13 6.39
CA ALA A 354 -11.96 16.16 5.44
C ALA A 354 -13.14 15.35 6.02
N ARG A 355 -13.21 15.20 7.34
CA ARG A 355 -14.26 14.43 8.02
C ARG A 355 -15.54 15.23 8.21
N ALA A 356 -15.41 16.51 8.56
CA ALA A 356 -16.52 17.43 8.76
C ALA A 356 -16.17 18.78 8.10
N PRO A 357 -16.33 18.89 6.76
CA PRO A 357 -15.91 20.09 6.03
C PRO A 357 -16.72 21.33 6.36
N GLU A 358 -17.99 21.17 6.77
CA GLU A 358 -18.92 22.26 7.12
C GLU A 358 -18.65 22.79 8.54
N ASP A 359 -18.26 21.91 9.46
CA ASP A 359 -17.99 22.26 10.87
C ASP A 359 -16.53 22.70 11.12
N TRP A 360 -15.67 22.62 10.11
CA TRP A 360 -14.24 22.88 10.29
C TRP A 360 -13.93 24.37 10.17
N ALA A 361 -13.45 24.95 11.28
CA ALA A 361 -12.87 26.28 11.33
C ALA A 361 -11.33 26.22 11.46
N PRO A 362 -10.58 27.18 10.88
CA PRO A 362 -9.14 27.29 11.11
C PRO A 362 -8.86 27.53 12.58
N ARG A 363 -8.08 26.65 13.21
CA ARG A 363 -7.58 26.87 14.58
C ARG A 363 -6.66 28.10 14.57
N GLY A 364 -7.05 29.16 15.28
CA GLY A 364 -6.27 30.39 15.39
C GLY A 364 -6.63 31.50 14.40
N ALA A 365 -7.75 31.41 13.68
CA ALA A 365 -8.40 32.64 13.21
C ALA A 365 -8.92 33.35 14.46
N ALA A 366 -8.18 34.35 14.95
CA ALA A 366 -8.70 35.24 15.97
C ALA A 366 -10.09 35.70 15.53
N GLU A 367 -11.07 35.65 16.44
CA GLU A 367 -12.28 36.43 16.26
C GLU A 367 -11.85 37.86 15.90
N PRO A 368 -12.47 38.51 14.90
CA PRO A 368 -12.29 39.95 14.76
C PRO A 368 -12.70 40.54 16.11
N VAL A 369 -11.74 41.08 16.84
CA VAL A 369 -11.99 41.90 18.03
C VAL A 369 -12.95 42.98 17.56
N GLN A 370 -14.17 42.92 18.07
CA GLN A 370 -15.22 43.92 17.78
C GLN A 370 -14.83 45.27 18.33
#